data_AF-A0AAD4WCD6-F1
#
_entry.id   AF-A0AAD4WCD6-F1
#
_cell.length_a   1.000
_cell.length_b   1.000
_cell.length_c   1.000
_cell.angle_alpha   90.00
_cell.angle_beta   90.00
_cell.angle_gamma   90.00
#
_symmetry.space_group_name_H-M   'P 1'
#
loop_
_entity.id
_entity.type
_entity.pdbx_description
1 polymer ?
#
loop_
_entity_poly.entity_id
_entity_poly.type
_entity_poly.pdbx_seq_one_letter_code
_entity_poly.pdbx_strand_id
1 'polypeptide(L)'
;MSTMRFCSIGSIYIAQGLRSWYLGYFYDSEIQETLVIDCPNLFSISFDCCAFDKFILNNASSLVEFHVEMVHLIYRSYRYWSKVVRLLLQAPNVKHLNVQNWWFKFLTSKEDSFPESFMLHNLNLLELRTGFTQYDLVGMAALLKLCPNLETMILEYLFKKRADESLSEELLNKPVELSMPSLKQVTMNVYTGTEDEFNFMKMLIGQGVVLEKIVFVPVQVENGKVVERSLPPVVLCRNGSQGWKCSPDLSSSVRNIIESELKVD
;
A
#
# COMPACT_ATOMS: atom_id res chain seq x y z
N MET A 1 1.70 -25.21 1.73
CA MET A 1 2.15 -24.17 0.79
C MET A 1 2.46 -24.87 -0.51
N SER A 2 1.62 -24.73 -1.53
CA SER A 2 1.78 -25.46 -2.79
C SER A 2 2.45 -24.53 -3.79
N THR A 3 3.76 -24.68 -3.99
CA THR A 3 4.51 -23.94 -5.01
C THR A 3 4.37 -24.69 -6.34
N MET A 4 3.62 -24.14 -7.30
CA MET A 4 3.59 -24.67 -8.66
C MET A 4 4.60 -23.92 -9.53
N ARG A 5 5.56 -24.66 -10.11
CA ARG A 5 6.40 -24.19 -11.22
C ARG A 5 5.74 -24.63 -12.51
N PHE A 6 5.56 -23.73 -13.47
CA PHE A 6 4.97 -24.04 -14.77
C PHE A 6 5.90 -23.63 -15.92
N CYS A 7 5.98 -24.49 -16.94
CA CYS A 7 6.57 -24.22 -18.24
C CYS A 7 5.45 -24.15 -19.29
N SER A 8 5.27 -22.96 -19.87
CA SER A 8 4.79 -22.58 -21.21
C SER A 8 3.56 -23.23 -21.89
N ILE A 9 2.76 -22.33 -22.48
CA ILE A 9 1.72 -22.42 -23.53
C ILE A 9 0.41 -23.09 -23.12
N GLY A 10 -0.47 -22.30 -22.49
CA GLY A 10 -1.86 -22.69 -22.22
C GLY A 10 -2.45 -21.93 -21.03
N SER A 11 -3.77 -21.71 -21.02
CA SER A 11 -4.45 -21.19 -19.84
C SER A 11 -4.15 -22.08 -18.63
N ILE A 12 -3.57 -21.50 -17.59
CA ILE A 12 -3.26 -22.21 -16.35
C ILE A 12 -4.53 -22.27 -15.52
N TYR A 13 -5.08 -23.47 -15.31
CA TYR A 13 -6.23 -23.71 -14.44
C TYR A 13 -5.76 -24.26 -13.08
N ILE A 14 -6.29 -23.71 -12.00
CA ILE A 14 -5.91 -24.10 -10.63
C ILE A 14 -7.04 -24.95 -10.02
N ALA A 15 -6.65 -26.00 -9.29
CA ALA A 15 -7.55 -27.02 -8.77
C ALA A 15 -8.56 -26.54 -7.72
N GLN A 16 -9.73 -27.16 -7.70
CA GLN A 16 -10.78 -26.92 -6.71
C GLN A 16 -10.30 -27.31 -5.29
N GLY A 17 -10.44 -26.40 -4.32
CA GLY A 17 -10.10 -26.64 -2.90
C GLY A 17 -8.90 -25.84 -2.36
N LEU A 18 -8.18 -25.12 -3.21
CA LEU A 18 -7.08 -24.24 -2.78
C LEU A 18 -7.61 -23.02 -2.01
N ARG A 19 -7.08 -22.77 -0.80
CA ARG A 19 -7.43 -21.62 0.04
C ARG A 19 -6.47 -20.44 -0.08
N SER A 20 -5.17 -20.70 -0.22
CA SER A 20 -4.16 -19.65 -0.35
C SER A 20 -3.27 -19.96 -1.53
N TRP A 21 -2.98 -18.94 -2.34
CA TRP A 21 -2.13 -19.06 -3.51
C TRP A 21 -1.07 -17.98 -3.55
N TYR A 22 0.14 -18.40 -3.90
CA TYR A 22 1.29 -17.52 -4.09
C TYR A 22 1.92 -17.85 -5.44
N LEU A 23 2.07 -16.82 -6.27
CA LEU A 23 2.79 -16.88 -7.52
C LEU A 23 3.99 -15.95 -7.44
N GLY A 24 5.19 -16.47 -7.71
CA GLY A 24 6.43 -15.72 -7.55
C GLY A 24 7.43 -15.91 -8.67
N TYR A 25 8.18 -14.84 -8.98
CA TYR A 25 9.40 -14.80 -9.80
C TYR A 25 9.25 -15.28 -11.26
N PHE A 26 8.51 -14.52 -12.07
CA PHE A 26 8.47 -14.67 -13.53
C PHE A 26 9.05 -13.42 -14.19
N TYR A 27 10.39 -13.35 -14.25
CA TYR A 27 11.09 -12.26 -14.94
C TYR A 27 11.14 -12.51 -16.44
N ASP A 28 10.94 -11.43 -17.21
CA ASP A 28 11.33 -11.33 -18.63
C ASP A 28 10.69 -12.36 -19.55
N SER A 29 9.50 -12.79 -19.19
CA SER A 29 8.73 -13.65 -20.04
C SER A 29 7.86 -12.73 -20.89
N GLU A 30 8.25 -12.48 -22.15
CA GLU A 30 7.35 -12.02 -23.23
C GLU A 30 6.26 -13.08 -23.51
N ILE A 31 5.81 -13.74 -22.46
CA ILE A 31 4.83 -14.80 -22.48
C ILE A 31 3.49 -14.11 -22.67
N GLN A 32 2.97 -14.21 -23.89
CA GLN A 32 1.60 -13.88 -24.26
C GLN A 32 0.61 -14.89 -23.64
N GLU A 33 0.74 -15.19 -22.35
CA GLU A 33 -0.16 -16.13 -21.66
C GLU A 33 -1.23 -15.39 -20.87
N THR A 34 -2.39 -16.04 -20.84
CA THR A 34 -3.50 -15.69 -19.98
C THR A 34 -3.51 -16.61 -18.77
N LEU A 35 -3.41 -16.04 -17.58
CA LEU A 35 -3.61 -16.73 -16.33
C LEU A 35 -5.10 -16.67 -15.94
N VAL A 36 -5.75 -17.82 -15.79
CA VAL A 36 -7.15 -17.94 -15.41
C VAL A 36 -7.27 -18.61 -14.05
N ILE A 37 -7.66 -17.85 -13.04
CA ILE A 37 -7.82 -18.36 -11.69
C ILE A 37 -9.31 -18.61 -11.46
N ASP A 38 -9.72 -19.87 -11.48
CA ASP A 38 -11.09 -20.30 -11.21
C ASP A 38 -11.13 -21.18 -9.95
N CYS A 39 -11.12 -20.52 -8.80
CA CYS A 39 -11.02 -21.17 -7.50
C CYS A 39 -12.07 -20.57 -6.55
N PRO A 40 -13.28 -21.16 -6.47
CA PRO A 40 -14.38 -20.57 -5.70
C PRO A 40 -14.10 -20.45 -4.20
N ASN A 41 -13.19 -21.26 -3.66
CA ASN A 41 -12.80 -21.26 -2.25
C ASN A 41 -11.48 -20.52 -1.97
N LEU A 42 -10.93 -19.81 -2.96
CA LEU A 42 -9.69 -19.06 -2.80
C LEU A 42 -9.93 -17.91 -1.82
N PHE A 43 -9.21 -17.92 -0.71
CA PHE A 43 -9.28 -16.95 0.38
C PHE A 43 -8.19 -15.89 0.29
N SER A 44 -7.00 -16.27 -0.16
CA SER A 44 -5.82 -15.40 -0.22
C SER A 44 -5.06 -15.59 -1.53
N ILE A 45 -4.68 -14.48 -2.15
CA ILE A 45 -3.91 -14.46 -3.40
C ILE A 45 -2.70 -13.54 -3.26
N SER A 46 -1.54 -14.00 -3.72
CA SER A 46 -0.31 -13.22 -3.70
C SER A 46 0.42 -13.34 -5.04
N PHE A 47 0.81 -12.19 -5.59
CA PHE A 47 1.65 -12.09 -6.78
C PHE A 47 2.98 -11.45 -6.40
N ASP A 48 4.09 -12.06 -6.81
CA ASP A 48 5.43 -11.54 -6.61
C ASP A 48 6.17 -11.55 -7.96
N CYS A 49 6.44 -10.37 -8.52
CA CYS A 49 7.17 -10.18 -9.77
C CYS A 49 6.63 -11.07 -10.91
N CYS A 50 5.31 -11.09 -11.10
CA CYS A 50 4.62 -11.93 -12.07
C CYS A 50 4.31 -11.17 -13.37
N ALA A 51 4.82 -11.66 -14.50
CA ALA A 51 4.65 -11.05 -15.82
C ALA A 51 3.77 -11.92 -16.75
N PHE A 52 2.44 -11.79 -16.65
CA PHE A 52 1.49 -12.37 -17.62
C PHE A 52 0.87 -11.28 -18.50
N ASP A 53 0.43 -11.64 -19.70
CA ASP A 53 -0.23 -10.68 -20.57
C ASP A 53 -1.64 -10.37 -20.09
N LYS A 54 -2.39 -11.39 -19.67
CA LYS A 54 -3.75 -11.23 -19.15
C LYS A 54 -3.94 -12.02 -17.87
N PHE A 55 -4.61 -11.41 -16.91
CA PHE A 55 -5.08 -12.07 -15.71
C PHE A 55 -6.60 -12.09 -15.70
N ILE A 56 -7.18 -13.23 -15.37
CA ILE A 56 -8.62 -13.42 -15.22
C ILE A 56 -8.85 -14.12 -13.88
N LEU A 57 -9.78 -13.59 -13.10
CA LEU A 57 -10.14 -14.11 -11.79
C LEU A 57 -11.64 -14.46 -11.81
N ASN A 58 -11.93 -15.74 -12.01
CA ASN A 58 -13.27 -16.30 -11.99
C ASN A 58 -13.65 -16.74 -10.58
N ASN A 59 -14.91 -16.55 -10.20
CA ASN A 59 -15.49 -17.05 -8.96
C ASN A 59 -14.73 -16.65 -7.68
N ALA A 60 -14.14 -15.46 -7.60
CA ALA A 60 -13.37 -15.01 -6.43
C ALA A 60 -14.21 -14.38 -5.30
N SER A 61 -15.45 -14.83 -5.12
CA SER A 61 -16.30 -14.34 -4.03
C SER A 61 -15.76 -14.65 -2.65
N SER A 62 -14.94 -15.69 -2.49
CA SER A 62 -14.31 -16.04 -1.21
C SER A 62 -12.98 -15.34 -0.95
N LEU A 63 -12.48 -14.54 -1.91
CA LEU A 63 -11.18 -13.89 -1.81
C LEU A 63 -11.24 -12.70 -0.84
N VAL A 64 -10.38 -12.74 0.18
CA VAL A 64 -10.34 -11.77 1.29
C VAL A 64 -8.99 -11.06 1.34
N GLU A 65 -7.89 -11.73 1.02
CA GLU A 65 -6.54 -11.17 1.04
C GLU A 65 -5.98 -11.06 -0.38
N PHE A 66 -5.45 -9.90 -0.72
CA PHE A 66 -4.88 -9.61 -2.03
C PHE A 66 -3.51 -8.94 -1.88
N HIS A 67 -2.45 -9.64 -2.29
CA HIS A 67 -1.08 -9.17 -2.14
C HIS A 67 -0.38 -9.06 -3.49
N VAL A 68 0.32 -7.95 -3.72
CA VAL A 68 1.12 -7.73 -4.93
C VAL A 68 2.45 -7.11 -4.56
N GLU A 69 3.51 -7.85 -4.86
CA GLU A 69 4.89 -7.41 -4.78
C GLU A 69 5.52 -7.35 -6.17
N MET A 70 6.22 -6.26 -6.48
CA MET A 70 6.89 -6.05 -7.75
C MET A 70 8.22 -5.32 -7.53
N VAL A 71 9.25 -5.55 -8.34
CA VAL A 71 10.42 -4.68 -8.24
C VAL A 71 10.03 -3.26 -8.64
N HIS A 72 10.43 -2.22 -7.89
CA HIS A 72 10.13 -0.82 -8.24
C HIS A 72 10.93 -0.28 -9.44
N LEU A 73 10.60 -0.79 -10.63
CA LEU A 73 11.14 -0.40 -11.93
C LEU A 73 10.03 0.17 -12.80
N ILE A 74 9.82 1.47 -12.66
CA ILE A 74 8.79 2.31 -13.29
C ILE A 74 8.28 1.80 -14.66
N TYR A 75 9.13 1.64 -15.68
CA TYR A 75 8.65 1.32 -17.03
C TYR A 75 8.25 -0.14 -17.25
N ARG A 76 8.95 -1.10 -16.62
CA ARG A 76 8.67 -2.53 -16.82
C ARG A 76 7.64 -3.04 -15.82
N SER A 77 7.78 -2.66 -14.56
CA SER A 77 6.97 -3.21 -13.48
C SER A 77 5.58 -2.61 -13.39
N TYR A 78 5.42 -1.33 -13.76
CA TYR A 78 4.10 -0.69 -13.71
C TYR A 78 3.07 -1.40 -14.59
N ARG A 79 3.44 -1.77 -15.83
CA ARG A 79 2.52 -2.46 -16.74
C ARG A 79 2.02 -3.79 -16.16
N TYR A 80 2.87 -4.53 -15.47
CA TYR A 80 2.47 -5.78 -14.83
C TYR A 80 1.63 -5.53 -13.58
N TRP A 81 2.03 -4.57 -12.76
CA TRP A 81 1.28 -4.18 -11.58
C TRP A 81 -0.11 -3.66 -11.93
N SER A 82 -0.28 -2.81 -12.95
CA SER A 82 -1.58 -2.28 -13.33
C SER A 82 -2.51 -3.41 -13.78
N LYS A 83 -2.00 -4.38 -14.55
CA LYS A 83 -2.72 -5.59 -14.96
C LYS A 83 -3.16 -6.45 -13.76
N VAL A 84 -2.26 -6.67 -12.79
CA VAL A 84 -2.56 -7.50 -11.61
C VAL A 84 -3.54 -6.80 -10.68
N VAL A 85 -3.32 -5.52 -10.37
CA VAL A 85 -4.17 -4.76 -9.44
C VAL A 85 -5.58 -4.54 -10.01
N ARG A 86 -5.73 -4.51 -11.33
CA ARG A 86 -7.05 -4.50 -11.98
C ARG A 86 -7.89 -5.76 -11.70
N LEU A 87 -7.30 -6.86 -11.21
CA LEU A 87 -8.07 -8.01 -10.73
C LEU A 87 -8.96 -7.67 -9.52
N LEU A 88 -8.70 -6.57 -8.81
CA LEU A 88 -9.58 -6.09 -7.74
C LEU A 88 -11.00 -5.81 -8.24
N LEU A 89 -11.19 -5.51 -9.54
CA LEU A 89 -12.52 -5.39 -10.16
C LEU A 89 -13.33 -6.69 -10.08
N GLN A 90 -12.66 -7.83 -9.98
CA GLN A 90 -13.24 -9.17 -9.94
C GLN A 90 -13.23 -9.76 -8.52
N ALA A 91 -12.76 -9.00 -7.52
CA ALA A 91 -12.58 -9.45 -6.13
C ALA A 91 -13.29 -8.52 -5.13
N PRO A 92 -14.64 -8.47 -5.15
CA PRO A 92 -15.40 -7.47 -4.40
C PRO A 92 -15.30 -7.63 -2.87
N ASN A 93 -14.90 -8.80 -2.38
CA ASN A 93 -14.90 -9.13 -0.95
C ASN A 93 -13.52 -9.01 -0.28
N VAL A 94 -12.53 -8.45 -0.98
CA VAL A 94 -11.20 -8.17 -0.42
C VAL A 94 -11.32 -7.25 0.78
N LYS A 95 -10.76 -7.69 1.90
CA LYS A 95 -10.69 -6.94 3.17
C LYS A 95 -9.30 -6.48 3.50
N HIS A 96 -8.29 -7.23 3.06
CA HIS A 96 -6.88 -6.94 3.25
C HIS A 96 -6.18 -6.80 1.90
N LEU A 97 -5.56 -5.64 1.68
CA LEU A 97 -4.77 -5.33 0.49
C LEU A 97 -3.33 -5.01 0.88
N ASN A 98 -2.36 -5.73 0.32
CA ASN A 98 -0.93 -5.40 0.41
C ASN A 98 -0.39 -5.08 -0.99
N VAL A 99 0.00 -3.83 -1.21
CA VAL A 99 0.45 -3.35 -2.54
C VAL A 99 1.50 -2.26 -2.44
N GLN A 100 2.18 -2.01 -3.56
CA GLN A 100 3.03 -0.84 -3.74
C GLN A 100 2.25 0.39 -4.19
N ASN A 101 2.77 1.57 -3.87
CA ASN A 101 2.15 2.84 -4.18
C ASN A 101 2.42 3.33 -5.62
N TRP A 102 1.76 2.72 -6.61
CA TRP A 102 1.75 3.20 -8.01
C TRP A 102 0.41 3.78 -8.46
N TRP A 103 -0.46 4.08 -7.51
CA TRP A 103 -1.85 4.45 -7.76
C TRP A 103 -2.02 5.79 -8.49
N PHE A 104 -1.04 6.70 -8.40
CA PHE A 104 -1.08 7.96 -9.15
C PHE A 104 -1.11 7.72 -10.68
N LYS A 105 -0.57 6.60 -11.17
CA LYS A 105 -0.62 6.27 -12.61
C LYS A 105 -2.04 6.09 -13.13
N PHE A 106 -2.96 5.66 -12.28
CA PHE A 106 -4.38 5.58 -12.63
C PHE A 106 -5.03 6.96 -12.78
N LEU A 107 -4.42 8.02 -12.23
CA LEU A 107 -4.86 9.40 -12.43
C LEU A 107 -4.32 10.00 -13.74
N THR A 108 -3.13 9.57 -14.18
CA THR A 108 -2.43 10.16 -15.33
C THR A 108 -2.61 9.37 -16.63
N SER A 109 -2.97 8.09 -16.57
CA SER A 109 -3.19 7.22 -17.73
C SER A 109 -4.69 7.00 -17.97
N LYS A 110 -5.20 7.50 -19.11
CA LYS A 110 -6.60 7.28 -19.51
C LYS A 110 -6.90 5.79 -19.71
N GLU A 111 -5.95 5.05 -20.27
CA GLU A 111 -6.07 3.62 -20.58
C GLU A 111 -6.04 2.75 -19.32
N ASP A 112 -5.39 3.21 -18.25
CA ASP A 112 -5.28 2.45 -17.01
C ASP A 112 -6.35 2.79 -15.96
N SER A 113 -7.23 3.76 -16.22
CA SER A 113 -8.26 4.17 -15.25
C SER A 113 -9.21 3.03 -14.81
N PHE A 114 -9.62 3.07 -13.55
CA PHE A 114 -10.73 2.27 -13.03
C PHE A 114 -12.08 2.90 -13.47
N PRO A 115 -13.17 2.11 -13.56
CA PRO A 115 -14.51 2.67 -13.70
C PRO A 115 -14.80 3.68 -12.58
N GLU A 116 -15.49 4.77 -12.89
CA GLU A 116 -15.79 5.83 -11.90
C GLU A 116 -16.56 5.31 -10.67
N SER A 117 -17.35 4.25 -10.84
CA SER A 117 -18.11 3.61 -9.77
C SER A 117 -17.31 2.61 -8.93
N PHE A 118 -16.04 2.35 -9.28
CA PHE A 118 -15.24 1.34 -8.60
C PHE A 118 -14.81 1.81 -7.21
N MET A 119 -15.12 1.00 -6.20
CA MET A 119 -14.80 1.27 -4.79
C MET A 119 -14.47 -0.03 -4.07
N LEU A 120 -13.49 0.01 -3.17
CA LEU A 120 -13.06 -1.08 -2.30
C LEU A 120 -13.83 -1.03 -0.97
N HIS A 121 -15.16 -1.18 -1.03
CA HIS A 121 -16.04 -1.02 0.14
C HIS A 121 -15.76 -1.99 1.29
N ASN A 122 -15.24 -3.18 1.01
CA ASN A 122 -14.99 -4.19 2.03
C ASN A 122 -13.57 -4.10 2.62
N LEU A 123 -12.71 -3.24 2.08
CA LEU A 123 -11.35 -3.08 2.53
C LEU A 123 -11.31 -2.40 3.91
N ASN A 124 -10.73 -3.09 4.89
CA ASN A 124 -10.55 -2.58 6.24
C ASN A 124 -9.08 -2.47 6.66
N LEU A 125 -8.18 -3.21 5.99
CA LEU A 125 -6.74 -3.20 6.21
C LEU A 125 -6.00 -2.97 4.90
N LEU A 126 -5.12 -1.96 4.90
CA LEU A 126 -4.22 -1.64 3.81
C LEU A 126 -2.77 -1.68 4.30
N GLU A 127 -1.96 -2.55 3.71
CA GLU A 127 -0.50 -2.53 3.80
C GLU A 127 0.05 -1.88 2.52
N LEU A 128 0.60 -0.68 2.64
CA LEU A 128 1.07 0.11 1.52
C LEU A 128 2.58 0.31 1.60
N ARG A 129 3.30 -0.23 0.63
CA ARG A 129 4.73 0.06 0.40
C ARG A 129 4.85 1.39 -0.32
N THR A 130 5.41 2.39 0.36
CA THR A 130 5.45 3.77 -0.14
C THR A 130 6.68 4.54 0.34
N GLY A 131 7.00 5.64 -0.35
CA GLY A 131 7.75 6.77 0.23
C GLY A 131 6.80 7.88 0.69
N PHE A 132 7.33 9.09 0.85
CA PHE A 132 6.58 10.27 1.31
C PHE A 132 6.79 11.51 0.42
N THR A 133 7.31 11.34 -0.79
CA THR A 133 7.45 12.46 -1.74
C THR A 133 6.06 12.92 -2.22
N GLN A 134 5.95 14.10 -2.84
CA GLN A 134 4.69 14.56 -3.45
C GLN A 134 4.07 13.51 -4.40
N TYR A 135 4.91 12.78 -5.14
CA TYR A 135 4.49 11.67 -6.00
C TYR A 135 3.82 10.55 -5.21
N ASP A 136 4.43 10.14 -4.10
CA ASP A 136 3.88 9.11 -3.21
C ASP A 136 2.56 9.57 -2.58
N LEU A 137 2.50 10.82 -2.12
CA LEU A 137 1.32 11.39 -1.49
C LEU A 137 0.12 11.45 -2.45
N VAL A 138 0.36 11.82 -3.73
CA VAL A 138 -0.69 11.79 -4.76
C VAL A 138 -1.19 10.36 -5.01
N GLY A 139 -0.28 9.38 -5.06
CA GLY A 139 -0.66 7.97 -5.21
C GLY A 139 -1.47 7.46 -4.02
N MET A 140 -1.04 7.78 -2.80
CA MET A 140 -1.74 7.42 -1.58
C MET A 140 -3.13 8.05 -1.54
N ALA A 141 -3.26 9.33 -1.87
CA ALA A 141 -4.55 10.02 -1.94
C ALA A 141 -5.48 9.39 -2.99
N ALA A 142 -4.94 8.97 -4.15
CA ALA A 142 -5.70 8.27 -5.18
C ALA A 142 -6.28 6.95 -4.64
N LEU A 143 -5.46 6.15 -3.94
CA LEU A 143 -5.90 4.89 -3.35
C LEU A 143 -6.93 5.12 -2.24
N LEU A 144 -6.68 6.03 -1.31
CA LEU A 144 -7.57 6.29 -0.17
C LEU A 144 -8.97 6.72 -0.61
N LYS A 145 -9.10 7.43 -1.74
CA LYS A 145 -10.40 7.76 -2.35
C LYS A 145 -11.22 6.52 -2.74
N LEU A 146 -10.57 5.40 -3.05
CA LEU A 146 -11.23 4.14 -3.39
C LEU A 146 -11.64 3.34 -2.15
N CYS A 147 -11.18 3.71 -0.94
CA CYS A 147 -11.25 2.89 0.27
C CYS A 147 -12.09 3.55 1.38
N PRO A 148 -13.41 3.73 1.20
CA PRO A 148 -14.24 4.54 2.12
C PRO A 148 -14.39 3.93 3.53
N ASN A 149 -14.19 2.63 3.68
CA ASN A 149 -14.35 1.91 4.95
C ASN A 149 -13.01 1.43 5.54
N LEU A 150 -11.89 1.94 5.03
CA LEU A 150 -10.56 1.58 5.52
C LEU A 150 -10.41 2.00 6.99
N GLU A 151 -10.08 1.05 7.87
CA GLU A 151 -9.91 1.31 9.30
C GLU A 151 -8.45 1.36 9.72
N THR A 152 -7.60 0.53 9.11
CA THR A 152 -6.18 0.39 9.45
C THR A 152 -5.31 0.53 8.21
N MET A 153 -4.30 1.38 8.29
CA MET A 153 -3.27 1.52 7.27
C MET A 153 -1.88 1.26 7.88
N ILE A 154 -1.11 0.40 7.25
CA ILE A 154 0.27 0.09 7.61
C ILE A 154 1.14 0.55 6.44
N LEU A 155 2.12 1.39 6.72
CA LEU A 155 3.07 1.94 5.77
C LEU A 155 4.39 1.21 5.93
N GLU A 156 4.79 0.55 4.85
CA GLU A 156 6.06 -0.15 4.75
C GLU A 156 7.05 0.66 3.92
N TYR A 157 8.33 0.57 4.30
CA TYR A 157 9.40 1.23 3.56
C TYR A 157 9.50 0.66 2.14
N LEU A 158 9.46 1.54 1.15
CA LEU A 158 9.65 1.20 -0.25
C LEU A 158 11.06 1.55 -0.70
N PHE A 159 11.86 0.53 -1.02
CA PHE A 159 13.15 0.73 -1.67
C PHE A 159 12.97 1.03 -3.17
N LYS A 160 13.12 2.31 -3.54
CA LYS A 160 13.05 2.75 -4.94
C LYS A 160 14.41 2.57 -5.62
N LYS A 161 14.47 1.75 -6.68
CA LYS A 161 15.69 1.57 -7.50
C LYS A 161 15.97 2.75 -8.46
N ARG A 162 14.99 3.61 -8.68
CA ARG A 162 15.05 4.79 -9.57
C ARG A 162 14.29 5.93 -8.91
N ALA A 163 14.67 7.17 -9.25
CA ALA A 163 13.94 8.35 -8.84
C ALA A 163 12.50 8.35 -9.36
N ASP A 164 11.64 9.12 -8.70
CA ASP A 164 10.25 9.32 -9.12
C ASP A 164 10.17 9.94 -10.51
N GLU A 165 9.07 9.67 -11.22
CA GLU A 165 8.77 10.40 -12.43
C GLU A 165 8.29 11.81 -12.13
N SER A 166 8.36 12.69 -13.13
CA SER A 166 7.77 14.02 -13.06
C SER A 166 6.23 13.93 -13.05
N LEU A 167 5.62 14.46 -12.00
CA LEU A 167 4.20 14.79 -12.00
C LEU A 167 3.93 15.99 -12.92
N SER A 168 2.68 16.12 -13.40
CA SER A 168 2.26 17.35 -14.09
C SER A 168 2.29 18.55 -13.14
N GLU A 169 2.44 19.76 -13.69
CA GLU A 169 2.40 21.00 -12.90
C GLU A 169 1.09 21.11 -12.08
N GLU A 170 -0.03 20.63 -12.64
CA GLU A 170 -1.31 20.62 -11.94
C GLU A 170 -1.26 19.76 -10.66
N LEU A 171 -0.70 18.55 -10.73
CA LEU A 171 -0.60 17.64 -9.58
C LEU A 171 0.49 18.07 -8.58
N LEU A 172 1.53 18.75 -9.06
CA LEU A 172 2.59 19.33 -8.21
C LEU A 172 2.08 20.49 -7.37
N ASN A 173 1.29 21.38 -7.97
CA ASN A 173 0.83 22.60 -7.32
C ASN A 173 -0.44 22.40 -6.48
N LYS A 174 -1.12 21.26 -6.63
CA LYS A 174 -2.35 20.96 -5.89
C LYS A 174 -2.03 20.40 -4.50
N PRO A 175 -2.61 20.97 -3.42
CA PRO A 175 -2.52 20.37 -2.09
C PRO A 175 -3.06 18.94 -2.09
N VAL A 176 -2.35 18.04 -1.40
CA VAL A 176 -2.79 16.65 -1.28
C VAL A 176 -3.86 16.53 -0.18
N GLU A 177 -5.01 16.00 -0.56
CA GLU A 177 -6.12 15.69 0.34
C GLU A 177 -6.27 14.18 0.49
N LEU A 178 -6.06 13.70 1.72
CA LEU A 178 -6.21 12.31 2.11
C LEU A 178 -7.65 12.06 2.56
N SER A 179 -8.46 11.45 1.70
CA SER A 179 -9.83 11.05 2.04
C SER A 179 -9.82 9.85 3.00
N MET A 180 -9.96 10.11 4.30
CA MET A 180 -9.82 9.10 5.36
C MET A 180 -11.05 9.04 6.28
N PRO A 181 -12.28 8.84 5.76
CA PRO A 181 -13.52 8.98 6.53
C PRO A 181 -13.69 7.94 7.66
N SER A 182 -13.03 6.79 7.55
CA SER A 182 -13.15 5.66 8.51
C SER A 182 -11.82 5.24 9.12
N LEU A 183 -10.71 5.92 8.79
CA LEU A 183 -9.37 5.49 9.15
C LEU A 183 -9.06 5.79 10.62
N LYS A 184 -8.96 4.74 11.43
CA LYS A 184 -8.75 4.81 12.88
C LYS A 184 -7.29 4.68 13.27
N GLN A 185 -6.52 3.86 12.54
CA GLN A 185 -5.12 3.61 12.85
C GLN A 185 -4.21 3.74 11.63
N VAL A 186 -3.10 4.44 11.81
CA VAL A 186 -1.95 4.41 10.88
C VAL A 186 -0.73 3.86 11.61
N THR A 187 0.05 3.01 10.95
CA THR A 187 1.31 2.48 11.46
C THR A 187 2.42 2.68 10.43
N MET A 188 3.47 3.40 10.79
CA MET A 188 4.67 3.59 9.98
C MET A 188 5.76 2.63 10.47
N ASN A 189 5.97 1.53 9.77
CA ASN A 189 6.90 0.46 10.21
C ASN A 189 8.38 0.89 10.17
N VAL A 190 8.68 1.94 9.42
CA VAL A 190 10.01 2.55 9.36
C VAL A 190 9.79 4.06 9.39
N TYR A 191 10.37 4.72 10.38
CA TYR A 191 10.37 6.18 10.50
C TYR A 191 11.81 6.65 10.69
N THR A 192 12.32 7.40 9.71
CA THR A 192 13.70 7.91 9.73
C THR A 192 13.82 9.35 10.22
N GLY A 193 12.69 10.06 10.39
CA GLY A 193 12.67 11.46 10.82
C GLY A 193 12.95 12.47 9.70
N THR A 194 12.68 12.10 8.44
CA THR A 194 12.79 13.05 7.33
C THR A 194 11.69 14.11 7.37
N GLU A 195 11.95 15.25 6.74
CA GLU A 195 10.96 16.34 6.61
C GLU A 195 9.67 15.85 5.92
N ASP A 196 9.79 14.97 4.93
CA ASP A 196 8.64 14.40 4.21
C ASP A 196 7.78 13.50 5.12
N GLU A 197 8.40 12.60 5.89
CA GLU A 197 7.70 11.77 6.88
C GLU A 197 7.01 12.62 7.94
N PHE A 198 7.68 13.67 8.39
CA PHE A 198 7.14 14.60 9.36
C PHE A 198 5.96 15.42 8.82
N ASN A 199 6.06 15.91 7.59
CA ASN A 199 4.96 16.60 6.91
C ASN A 199 3.77 15.67 6.70
N PHE A 200 4.02 14.40 6.37
CA PHE A 200 2.96 13.40 6.30
C PHE A 200 2.27 13.17 7.66
N MET A 201 3.00 13.10 8.77
CA MET A 201 2.39 13.02 10.10
C MET A 201 1.50 14.22 10.40
N LYS A 202 1.92 15.45 10.04
CA LYS A 202 1.07 16.64 10.17
C LYS A 202 -0.22 16.52 9.35
N MET A 203 -0.13 15.96 8.14
CA MET A 203 -1.32 15.72 7.31
C MET A 203 -2.27 14.72 7.98
N LEU A 204 -1.75 13.62 8.54
CA LEU A 204 -2.57 12.66 9.29
C LEU A 204 -3.28 13.31 10.49
N ILE A 205 -2.55 14.12 11.26
CA ILE A 205 -3.08 14.83 12.42
C ILE A 205 -4.14 15.86 12.00
N GLY A 206 -3.89 16.60 10.93
CA GLY A 206 -4.77 17.68 10.46
C GLY A 206 -6.01 17.20 9.70
N GLN A 207 -5.90 16.12 8.93
CA GLN A 207 -6.98 15.62 8.06
C GLN A 207 -7.70 14.39 8.65
N GLY A 208 -7.06 13.65 9.57
CA GLY A 208 -7.58 12.44 10.21
C GLY A 208 -8.63 12.72 11.30
N VAL A 209 -9.85 13.07 10.89
CA VAL A 209 -10.92 13.44 11.83
C VAL A 209 -11.33 12.29 12.74
N VAL A 210 -11.31 11.04 12.25
CA VAL A 210 -11.65 9.84 13.03
C VAL A 210 -10.42 9.03 13.47
N LEU A 211 -9.22 9.57 13.24
CA LEU A 211 -7.97 8.90 13.55
C LEU A 211 -7.74 8.88 15.07
N GLU A 212 -7.59 7.68 15.62
CA GLU A 212 -7.45 7.42 17.05
C GLU A 212 -6.00 7.11 17.42
N LYS A 213 -5.22 6.57 16.46
CA LYS A 213 -3.89 6.05 16.74
C LYS A 213 -2.93 6.23 15.57
N ILE A 214 -1.75 6.78 15.84
CA ILE A 214 -0.60 6.77 14.94
C ILE A 214 0.52 6.03 15.64
N VAL A 215 1.05 4.99 15.02
CA VAL A 215 2.23 4.27 15.47
C VAL A 215 3.35 4.55 14.50
N PHE A 216 4.56 4.83 14.98
CA PHE A 216 5.72 4.86 14.12
C PHE A 216 6.91 4.20 14.82
N VAL A 217 7.70 3.44 14.06
CA VAL A 217 8.86 2.72 14.57
C VAL A 217 10.11 3.50 14.17
N PRO A 218 10.77 4.22 15.10
CA PRO A 218 11.96 4.97 14.78
C PRO A 218 13.10 4.03 14.43
N VAL A 219 13.81 4.35 13.36
CA VAL A 219 14.96 3.56 12.91
C VAL A 219 16.18 4.46 12.79
N GLN A 220 17.32 3.99 13.29
CA GLN A 220 18.58 4.71 13.14
C GLN A 220 19.15 4.50 11.73
N VAL A 221 19.52 5.60 11.08
CA VAL A 221 20.23 5.58 9.80
C VAL A 221 21.69 5.96 10.07
N GLU A 222 22.62 5.03 9.90
CA GLU A 222 24.06 5.31 9.97
C GLU A 222 24.66 5.21 8.56
N ASN A 223 25.39 6.24 8.12
CA ASN A 223 26.05 6.29 6.80
C ASN A 223 25.11 6.00 5.62
N GLY A 224 23.87 6.47 5.68
CA GLY A 224 22.87 6.28 4.62
C GLY A 224 22.31 4.85 4.53
N LYS A 225 22.60 3.99 5.51
CA LYS A 225 22.00 2.66 5.65
C LYS A 225 21.16 2.60 6.91
N VAL A 226 19.98 2.03 6.78
CA VAL A 226 19.15 1.65 7.91
C VAL A 226 19.92 0.62 8.75
N VAL A 227 20.25 0.97 9.99
CA VAL A 227 20.86 0.06 10.96
C VAL A 227 19.73 -0.52 11.80
N GLU A 228 19.68 -1.84 11.95
CA GLU A 228 18.73 -2.57 12.81
C GLU A 228 19.01 -2.32 14.31
N ARG A 229 18.93 -1.07 14.72
CA ARG A 229 18.66 -0.69 16.11
C ARG A 229 17.26 -0.11 16.12
N SER A 230 16.26 -0.99 15.97
CA SER A 230 14.87 -0.59 16.10
C SER A 230 14.66 -0.09 17.52
N LEU A 231 14.35 1.20 17.64
CA LEU A 231 13.88 1.76 18.90
C LEU A 231 12.46 1.23 19.17
N PRO A 232 12.01 1.21 20.43
CA PRO A 232 10.63 0.83 20.73
C PRO A 232 9.67 1.71 19.91
N PRO A 233 8.56 1.13 19.39
CA PRO A 233 7.56 1.88 18.66
C PRO A 233 7.01 3.04 19.48
N VAL A 234 6.83 4.17 18.81
CA VAL A 234 6.13 5.33 19.35
C VAL A 234 4.66 5.21 19.04
N VAL A 235 3.83 5.49 20.04
CA VAL A 235 2.38 5.47 19.90
C VAL A 235 1.83 6.84 20.29
N LEU A 236 1.20 7.49 19.32
CA LEU A 236 0.35 8.66 19.51
C LEU A 236 -1.10 8.18 19.53
N CYS A 237 -1.83 8.55 20.57
CA CYS A 237 -3.25 8.23 20.72
C CYS A 237 -4.07 9.51 20.83
N ARG A 238 -5.31 9.47 20.34
CA ARG A 238 -6.29 10.53 20.50
C ARG A 238 -7.62 9.93 20.95
N ASN A 239 -8.20 10.49 22.00
CA ASN A 239 -9.52 10.09 22.49
C ASN A 239 -10.54 11.19 22.17
N GLY A 240 -11.38 10.96 21.15
CA GLY A 240 -12.43 11.91 20.75
C GLY A 240 -11.87 13.27 20.32
N SER A 241 -12.35 14.34 20.97
CA SER A 241 -11.97 15.73 20.70
C SER A 241 -10.76 16.23 21.51
N GLN A 242 -10.09 15.37 22.27
CA GLN A 242 -8.87 15.74 22.99
C GLN A 242 -7.68 15.87 22.03
N GLY A 243 -6.66 16.63 22.44
CA GLY A 243 -5.37 16.66 21.76
C GLY A 243 -4.70 15.28 21.69
N TRP A 244 -3.75 15.14 20.78
CA TRP A 244 -2.92 13.94 20.69
C TRP A 244 -2.12 13.76 21.98
N LYS A 245 -1.89 12.51 22.37
CA LYS A 245 -1.10 12.14 23.55
C LYS A 245 -0.09 11.08 23.18
N CYS A 246 1.12 11.20 23.69
CA CYS A 246 2.13 10.17 23.57
C CYS A 246 1.98 9.10 24.66
N SER A 247 2.27 7.84 24.33
CA SER A 247 2.36 6.77 25.32
C SER A 247 3.41 7.11 26.40
N PRO A 248 3.13 6.84 27.69
CA PRO A 248 4.02 7.21 28.80
C PRO A 248 5.41 6.54 28.77
N ASP A 249 5.55 5.40 28.08
CA ASP A 249 6.77 4.56 28.11
C ASP A 249 7.88 4.98 27.12
N LEU A 250 7.87 6.22 26.65
CA LEU A 250 8.87 6.72 25.70
C LEU A 250 10.19 7.09 26.39
N SER A 251 11.31 6.75 25.73
CA SER A 251 12.61 7.31 26.12
C SER A 251 12.61 8.83 25.93
N SER A 252 13.35 9.55 26.78
CA SER A 252 13.42 11.02 26.78
C SER A 252 13.85 11.62 25.43
N SER A 253 14.71 10.91 24.68
CA SER A 253 15.14 11.33 23.34
C SER A 253 14.01 11.37 22.32
N VAL A 254 13.07 10.42 22.40
CA VAL A 254 11.94 10.30 21.46
C VAL A 254 10.83 11.29 21.83
N ARG A 255 10.63 11.52 23.13
CA ARG A 255 9.70 12.55 23.62
C ARG A 255 10.10 13.95 23.15
N ASN A 256 11.39 14.29 23.20
CA ASN A 256 11.88 15.59 22.74
C ASN A 256 11.64 15.84 21.23
N ILE A 257 11.74 14.80 20.38
CA ILE A 257 11.42 14.92 18.95
C ILE A 257 9.95 15.31 18.79
N ILE A 258 9.05 14.59 19.45
CA ILE A 258 7.60 14.84 19.36
C ILE A 258 7.21 16.22 19.93
N GLU A 259 7.78 16.60 21.08
CA GLU A 259 7.51 17.91 21.71
C GLU A 259 8.06 19.08 20.87
N SER A 260 9.24 18.91 20.27
CA SER A 260 9.86 19.94 19.43
C SER A 260 9.20 20.10 18.06
N GLU A 261 8.63 19.02 17.52
CA GLU A 261 8.15 18.98 16.15
C GLU A 261 6.61 19.06 16.05
N LEU A 262 5.85 18.36 16.90
CA LEU A 262 4.40 18.20 16.75
C LEU A 262 3.56 19.09 17.68
N LYS A 263 4.17 19.87 18.60
CA LYS A 263 3.46 20.69 19.62
C LYS A 263 2.32 19.92 20.29
N VAL A 264 2.60 18.68 20.69
CA VAL A 264 1.65 17.81 21.37
C VAL A 264 1.71 18.14 22.86
N ASP A 265 0.56 18.50 23.45
CA ASP A 265 0.42 18.83 24.88
C ASP A 265 0.56 17.60 25.81
#